data_AF-A0A517R1K3-F1
#
_entry.id   AF-A0A517R1K3-F1
#
_cell.length_a   1.000
_cell.length_b   1.000
_cell.length_c   1.000
_cell.angle_alpha   90.00
_cell.angle_beta   90.00
_cell.angle_gamma   90.00
#
_symmetry.space_group_name_H-M   'P 1'
#
loop_
_entity.id
_entity.type
_entity.pdbx_description
1 polymer ?
#
loop_
_entity_poly.entity_id
_entity_poly.type
_entity_poly.pdbx_seq_one_letter_code
_entity_poly.pdbx_strand_id
1 'polypeptide(L)'
;MGFIERFGLGWKALIAACSDEETADQIGDVLVGKTPKLPEPQGAPTPLKPVRSEAITLLATLQSEARLLDFLMEDIGPYEDAQIGAAVRDVHRDTRKVLDRMLSVSPVVDQEDGTEVPLGESYDPATMRLVGNVTGETPPSGRLTHHGWAASKVEIPKWSGDEAAAKIIAPAEVEV
;
A
#
# COMPACT_ATOMS: atom_id res chain seq x y z
N MET A 1 20.09 -2.55 54.12
CA MET A 1 19.18 -3.44 54.86
C MET A 1 19.77 -3.75 56.22
N GLY A 2 19.09 -3.29 57.28
CA GLY A 2 19.49 -3.56 58.66
C GLY A 2 19.22 -5.03 59.05
N PHE A 3 19.80 -5.49 60.16
CA PHE A 3 19.63 -6.86 60.66
C PHE A 3 18.14 -7.24 60.84
N ILE A 4 17.33 -6.32 61.36
CA ILE A 4 15.90 -6.50 61.59
C ILE A 4 15.12 -6.69 60.28
N GLU A 5 15.47 -5.94 59.23
CA GLU A 5 14.82 -6.05 57.92
C GLU A 5 15.16 -7.36 57.21
N ARG A 6 16.41 -7.82 57.33
CA ARG A 6 16.85 -9.10 56.76
C ARG A 6 16.18 -10.28 57.46
N PHE A 7 16.02 -10.21 58.78
CA PHE A 7 15.32 -11.23 59.54
C PHE A 7 13.83 -11.28 59.19
N GLY A 8 13.18 -10.13 59.08
CA GLY A 8 11.77 -10.05 58.68
C GLY A 8 11.52 -10.56 57.25
N LEU A 9 12.45 -10.31 56.33
CA LEU A 9 12.39 -10.84 54.96
C LEU A 9 12.54 -12.37 54.95
N GLY A 10 13.49 -12.92 55.71
CA GLY A 10 13.71 -14.37 55.82
C GLY A 10 12.49 -15.10 56.39
N TRP A 11 11.84 -14.54 57.41
CA TRP A 11 10.62 -15.11 57.99
C TRP A 11 9.44 -15.14 57.00
N LYS A 12 9.26 -14.07 56.20
CA LYS A 12 8.21 -14.02 55.17
C LYS A 12 8.47 -15.00 54.03
N ALA A 13 9.73 -15.13 53.60
CA ALA A 13 10.13 -16.09 52.57
C ALA A 13 9.90 -17.54 53.02
N LEU A 14 10.19 -17.84 54.29
CA LEU A 14 9.91 -19.16 54.89
C LEU A 14 8.41 -19.50 54.87
N ILE A 15 7.56 -18.57 55.34
CA ILE A 15 6.09 -18.79 55.34
C ILE A 15 5.56 -19.01 53.92
N ALA A 16 6.02 -18.20 52.96
CA ALA A 16 5.62 -18.30 51.57
C ALA A 16 6.03 -19.64 50.96
N ALA A 17 7.27 -20.08 51.18
CA ALA A 17 7.76 -21.38 50.71
C ALA A 17 7.00 -22.57 51.33
N CYS A 18 6.54 -22.47 52.58
CA CYS A 18 5.74 -23.53 53.19
C CYS A 18 4.29 -23.60 52.67
N SER A 19 3.79 -22.55 52.02
CA SER A 19 2.39 -22.44 51.63
C SER A 19 2.15 -22.62 50.12
N ASP A 20 3.17 -22.41 49.29
CA ASP A 20 3.09 -22.45 47.84
C ASP A 20 4.33 -23.14 47.24
N GLU A 21 4.11 -24.24 46.51
CA GLU A 21 5.17 -25.10 45.97
C GLU A 21 5.95 -24.41 44.85
N GLU A 22 5.26 -23.62 44.00
CA GLU A 22 5.90 -22.83 42.94
C GLU A 22 6.83 -21.75 43.51
N THR A 23 6.39 -21.06 44.57
CA THR A 23 7.21 -20.09 45.28
C THR A 23 8.40 -20.74 46.00
N ALA A 24 8.22 -21.95 46.54
CA ALA A 24 9.32 -22.71 47.16
C ALA A 24 10.43 -23.03 46.13
N ASP A 25 10.03 -23.48 44.94
CA ASP A 25 10.95 -23.78 43.84
C ASP A 25 11.64 -22.51 43.32
N GLN A 26 10.93 -21.40 43.18
CA GLN A 26 11.51 -20.12 42.77
C GLN A 26 12.52 -19.57 43.80
N ILE A 27 12.21 -19.68 45.09
CA ILE A 27 13.14 -19.29 46.17
C ILE A 27 14.36 -20.22 46.16
N GLY A 28 14.16 -21.53 45.98
CA GLY A 28 15.24 -22.52 45.84
C GLY A 28 16.17 -22.23 44.66
N ASP A 29 15.59 -21.96 43.49
CA ASP A 29 16.32 -21.58 42.27
C ASP A 29 17.15 -20.31 42.50
N VAL A 30 16.56 -19.27 43.11
CA VAL A 30 17.28 -18.02 43.40
C VAL A 30 18.42 -18.23 44.40
N LEU A 31 18.22 -19.07 45.44
CA LEU A 31 19.27 -19.38 46.43
C LEU A 31 20.45 -20.16 45.83
N VAL A 32 20.21 -20.93 44.77
CA VAL A 32 21.25 -21.65 44.00
C VAL A 32 21.80 -20.80 42.84
N GLY A 33 21.35 -19.54 42.71
CA GLY A 33 21.86 -18.57 41.73
C GLY A 33 21.20 -18.65 40.35
N LYS A 34 20.11 -19.39 40.21
CA LYS A 34 19.32 -19.49 38.99
C LYS A 34 18.29 -18.37 38.93
N THR A 35 18.35 -17.56 37.88
CA THR A 35 17.45 -16.41 37.70
C THR A 35 16.09 -16.88 37.19
N PRO A 36 14.95 -16.51 37.83
CA PRO A 36 13.64 -16.94 37.39
C PRO A 36 13.33 -16.37 36.00
N LYS A 37 12.83 -17.23 35.10
CA LYS A 37 12.53 -16.87 33.70
C LYS A 37 11.29 -15.98 33.68
N LEU A 38 11.48 -14.71 33.35
CA LEU A 38 10.40 -13.75 33.15
C LEU A 38 9.50 -14.24 31.98
N PRO A 39 8.16 -14.16 32.08
CA PRO A 39 7.27 -14.56 30.99
C PRO A 39 7.61 -13.78 29.72
N GLU A 40 7.83 -14.50 28.61
CA GLU A 40 8.18 -13.91 27.32
C GLU A 40 6.99 -13.07 26.79
N PRO A 41 7.24 -11.86 26.25
CA PRO A 41 6.17 -11.00 25.74
C PRO A 41 5.45 -11.67 24.56
N GLN A 42 4.13 -11.83 24.69
CA GLN A 42 3.25 -12.32 23.63
C GLN A 42 3.35 -11.41 22.41
N GLY A 43 3.50 -12.04 21.23
CA GLY A 43 3.86 -11.39 19.97
C GLY A 43 3.02 -10.17 19.58
N ALA A 44 3.67 -9.21 18.93
CA ALA A 44 3.06 -7.98 18.44
C ALA A 44 1.85 -8.25 17.51
N PRO A 45 0.79 -7.42 17.56
CA PRO A 45 -0.39 -7.60 16.71
C PRO A 45 -0.01 -7.46 15.23
N THR A 46 -0.47 -8.40 14.41
CA THR A 46 -0.34 -8.33 12.95
C THR A 46 -1.12 -7.12 12.43
N PRO A 47 -0.55 -6.29 11.53
CA PRO A 47 -1.27 -5.13 11.01
C PRO A 47 -2.54 -5.56 10.27
N LEU A 48 -3.67 -4.93 10.63
CA LEU A 48 -4.96 -5.14 9.96
C LEU A 48 -4.84 -4.72 8.49
N LYS A 49 -5.31 -5.60 7.58
CA LYS A 49 -5.36 -5.28 6.15
C LYS A 49 -6.32 -4.09 5.93
N PRO A 50 -6.00 -3.17 5.00
CA PRO A 50 -6.91 -2.07 4.67
C PRO A 50 -8.24 -2.64 4.16
N VAL A 51 -9.33 -2.12 4.70
CA VAL A 51 -10.69 -2.61 4.45
C VAL A 51 -11.11 -2.40 2.99
N ARG A 52 -10.67 -1.30 2.36
CA ARG A 52 -10.85 -1.00 0.94
C ARG A 52 -9.53 -1.02 0.19
N SER A 53 -9.54 -1.56 -1.03
CA SER A 53 -8.40 -1.52 -1.94
C SER A 53 -8.16 -0.11 -2.51
N GLU A 54 -6.91 0.31 -2.58
CA GLU A 54 -6.49 1.58 -3.18
C GLU A 54 -6.93 1.71 -4.64
N ALA A 55 -7.03 0.60 -5.38
CA ALA A 55 -7.56 0.60 -6.74
C ALA A 55 -9.02 1.09 -6.79
N ILE A 56 -9.85 0.67 -5.83
CA ILE A 56 -11.25 1.09 -5.74
C ILE A 56 -11.34 2.54 -5.24
N THR A 57 -10.40 2.99 -4.40
CA THR A 57 -10.32 4.39 -3.98
C THR A 57 -9.91 5.31 -5.13
N LEU A 58 -8.91 4.93 -5.92
CA LEU A 58 -8.51 5.65 -7.12
C LEU A 58 -9.68 5.76 -8.11
N LEU A 59 -10.34 4.64 -8.42
CA LEU A 59 -11.47 4.63 -9.35
C LEU A 59 -12.67 5.44 -8.83
N ALA A 60 -12.96 5.40 -7.53
CA ALA A 60 -14.00 6.22 -6.93
C ALA A 60 -13.68 7.72 -7.01
N THR A 61 -12.42 8.11 -6.80
CA THR A 61 -11.99 9.50 -6.91
C THR A 61 -12.10 9.99 -8.36
N LEU A 62 -11.67 9.17 -9.32
CA LEU A 62 -11.83 9.44 -10.76
C LEU A 62 -13.30 9.58 -11.17
N GLN A 63 -14.19 8.78 -10.58
CA GLN A 63 -15.61 8.89 -10.84
C GLN A 63 -16.21 10.15 -10.20
N SER A 64 -15.95 10.43 -8.92
CA SER A 64 -16.56 11.56 -8.21
C SER A 64 -16.07 12.92 -8.70
N GLU A 65 -14.82 13.01 -9.17
CA GLU A 65 -14.24 14.29 -9.61
C GLU A 65 -14.19 14.46 -11.13
N ALA A 66 -14.25 13.37 -11.92
CA ALA A 66 -14.08 13.45 -13.37
C ALA A 66 -15.10 12.67 -14.19
N ARG A 67 -16.05 11.95 -13.57
CA ARG A 67 -17.04 11.09 -14.24
C ARG A 67 -16.44 10.09 -15.23
N LEU A 68 -15.19 9.68 -14.99
CA LEU A 68 -14.46 8.82 -15.91
C LEU A 68 -15.15 7.46 -16.10
N LEU A 69 -15.63 6.87 -15.00
CA LEU A 69 -16.25 5.55 -15.08
C LEU A 69 -17.59 5.62 -15.82
N ASP A 70 -18.43 6.61 -15.54
CA ASP A 70 -19.67 6.82 -16.30
C ASP A 70 -19.39 6.94 -17.80
N PHE A 71 -18.41 7.79 -18.17
CA PHE A 71 -18.04 8.01 -19.56
C PHE A 71 -17.58 6.73 -20.26
N LEU A 72 -16.79 5.89 -19.59
CA LEU A 72 -16.30 4.63 -20.16
C LEU A 72 -17.37 3.53 -20.24
N MET A 73 -18.40 3.59 -19.38
CA MET A 73 -19.49 2.62 -19.35
C MET A 73 -20.67 3.02 -20.25
N GLU A 74 -20.70 4.26 -20.71
CA GLU A 74 -21.69 4.74 -21.67
C GLU A 74 -21.42 4.18 -23.09
N ASP A 75 -22.48 3.74 -23.78
CA ASP A 75 -22.38 3.38 -25.19
C ASP A 75 -22.35 4.65 -26.05
N ILE A 76 -21.14 5.02 -26.48
CA ILE A 76 -20.94 6.20 -27.31
C ILE A 76 -21.09 5.94 -28.81
N GLY A 77 -21.27 4.68 -29.24
CA GLY A 77 -21.35 4.30 -30.65
C GLY A 77 -22.42 5.05 -31.47
N PRO A 78 -23.59 5.39 -30.91
CA PRO A 78 -24.62 6.14 -31.62
C PRO A 78 -24.37 7.65 -31.77
N TYR A 79 -23.35 8.21 -31.13
CA TYR A 79 -23.12 9.66 -31.12
C TYR A 79 -22.10 10.07 -32.19
N GLU A 80 -22.33 11.23 -32.81
CA GLU A 80 -21.37 11.82 -33.75
C GLU A 80 -20.20 12.48 -33.01
N ASP A 81 -19.04 12.57 -33.66
CA ASP A 81 -17.82 13.17 -33.10
C ASP A 81 -18.04 14.55 -32.47
N ALA A 82 -18.89 15.37 -33.10
CA ALA A 82 -19.21 16.71 -32.62
C ALA A 82 -19.97 16.71 -31.28
N GLN A 83 -20.82 15.70 -31.05
CA GLN A 83 -21.59 15.55 -29.81
C GLN A 83 -20.68 15.07 -28.66
N ILE A 84 -19.73 14.19 -28.97
CA ILE A 84 -18.76 13.66 -28.01
C ILE A 84 -17.76 14.75 -27.59
N GLY A 85 -17.33 15.60 -28.53
CA GLY A 85 -16.19 16.50 -28.34
C GLY A 85 -16.31 17.54 -27.22
N ALA A 86 -17.52 17.94 -26.83
CA ALA A 86 -17.70 18.85 -25.69
C ALA A 86 -17.56 18.10 -24.35
N ALA A 87 -18.28 17.00 -24.18
CA ALA A 87 -18.31 16.22 -22.94
C ALA A 87 -16.93 15.61 -22.60
N VAL A 88 -16.20 15.13 -23.61
CA VAL A 88 -14.89 14.48 -23.40
C VAL A 88 -13.84 15.45 -22.88
N ARG A 89 -13.88 16.72 -23.27
CA ARG A 89 -12.86 17.70 -22.84
C ARG A 89 -12.89 17.91 -21.33
N ASP A 90 -14.07 17.93 -20.73
CA ASP A 90 -14.23 18.08 -19.29
C ASP A 90 -13.75 16.82 -18.56
N VAL A 91 -14.22 15.64 -18.97
CA VAL A 91 -13.80 14.34 -18.41
C VAL A 91 -12.28 14.17 -18.50
N HIS A 92 -11.69 14.48 -19.67
CA HIS A 92 -10.25 14.39 -19.89
C HIS A 92 -9.47 15.34 -18.99
N ARG A 93 -9.86 16.62 -18.95
CA ARG A 93 -9.20 17.64 -18.12
C ARG A 93 -9.23 17.23 -16.65
N ASP A 94 -10.38 16.82 -16.14
CA ASP A 94 -10.56 16.57 -14.71
C ASP A 94 -9.94 15.22 -14.31
N THR A 95 -9.98 14.22 -15.19
CA THR A 95 -9.22 12.96 -15.02
C THR A 95 -7.73 13.24 -14.91
N ARG A 96 -7.18 14.09 -15.79
CA ARG A 96 -5.78 14.48 -15.73
C ARG A 96 -5.42 15.17 -14.42
N LYS A 97 -6.27 16.07 -13.91
CA LYS A 97 -6.05 16.73 -12.61
C LYS A 97 -5.99 15.73 -11.45
N VAL A 98 -6.89 14.74 -11.43
CA VAL A 98 -6.90 13.70 -10.39
C VAL A 98 -5.62 12.87 -10.44
N LEU A 99 -5.22 12.43 -11.63
CA LEU A 99 -3.98 11.66 -11.82
C LEU A 99 -2.73 12.47 -11.45
N ASP A 100 -2.67 13.75 -11.81
CA ASP A 100 -1.54 14.63 -11.46
C ASP A 100 -1.43 14.82 -9.94
N ARG A 101 -2.55 15.07 -9.27
CA ARG A 101 -2.62 15.23 -7.81
C ARG A 101 -2.20 13.98 -7.05
N MET A 102 -2.70 12.81 -7.47
CA MET A 102 -2.52 11.54 -6.72
C MET A 102 -1.25 10.80 -7.13
N LEU A 103 -0.87 10.85 -8.41
CA LEU A 103 0.20 10.02 -8.98
C LEU A 103 1.36 10.81 -9.58
N SER A 104 1.15 12.08 -9.97
CA SER A 104 2.11 12.94 -10.66
C SER A 104 2.83 12.18 -11.80
N VAL A 105 2.06 11.89 -12.86
CA VAL A 105 2.48 10.97 -13.93
C VAL A 105 3.56 11.62 -14.81
N SER A 106 4.66 10.90 -15.03
CA SER A 106 5.83 11.34 -15.80
C SER A 106 6.27 10.29 -16.82
N PRO A 107 7.02 10.65 -17.88
CA PRO A 107 7.59 9.67 -18.77
C PRO A 107 8.57 8.73 -18.04
N VAL A 108 8.65 7.47 -18.46
CA VAL A 108 9.71 6.55 -17.99
C VAL A 108 11.02 6.89 -18.69
N VAL A 109 10.95 7.22 -19.99
CA VAL A 109 12.08 7.65 -20.81
C VAL A 109 11.82 9.08 -21.25
N ASP A 110 12.65 10.02 -20.81
CA ASP A 110 12.51 11.46 -21.11
C ASP A 110 13.07 11.81 -22.50
N GLN A 111 12.50 11.18 -23.53
CA GLN A 111 12.81 11.41 -24.94
C GLN A 111 11.51 11.38 -25.75
N GLU A 112 11.49 12.09 -26.88
CA GLU A 112 10.30 12.13 -27.73
C GLU A 112 10.02 10.78 -28.40
N ASP A 113 8.74 10.45 -28.55
CA ASP A 113 8.36 9.27 -29.34
C ASP A 113 8.91 9.41 -30.77
N GLY A 114 9.60 8.39 -31.25
CA GLY A 114 10.27 8.35 -32.54
C GLY A 114 11.78 8.58 -32.50
N THR A 115 12.36 8.98 -31.37
CA THR A 115 13.82 9.12 -31.21
C THR A 115 14.52 7.77 -31.10
N GLU A 116 15.82 7.77 -31.38
CA GLU A 116 16.68 6.60 -31.18
C GLU A 116 17.23 6.59 -29.75
N VAL A 117 16.97 5.50 -29.03
CA VAL A 117 17.37 5.29 -27.63
C VAL A 117 18.44 4.20 -27.57
N PRO A 118 19.55 4.42 -26.85
CA PRO A 118 20.54 3.37 -26.61
C PRO A 118 19.95 2.28 -25.69
N LEU A 119 20.13 1.02 -26.07
CA LEU A 119 19.67 -0.12 -25.29
C LEU A 119 20.83 -0.82 -24.58
N GLY A 120 22.04 -0.89 -25.15
CA GLY A 120 23.22 -1.62 -24.60
C GLY A 120 23.27 -1.83 -23.07
N GLU A 121 23.97 -0.97 -22.34
CA GLU A 121 24.03 -1.03 -20.86
C GLU A 121 22.83 -0.33 -20.18
N SER A 122 22.06 0.45 -20.93
CA SER A 122 20.96 1.28 -20.41
C SER A 122 19.59 0.58 -20.45
N TYR A 123 19.50 -0.61 -21.06
CA TYR A 123 18.26 -1.37 -21.14
C TYR A 123 17.97 -2.07 -19.82
N ASP A 124 16.81 -1.74 -19.27
CA ASP A 124 16.23 -2.41 -18.13
C ASP A 124 14.86 -2.99 -18.52
N PRO A 125 14.66 -4.31 -18.48
CA PRO A 125 13.38 -4.93 -18.84
C PRO A 125 12.22 -4.57 -17.89
N ALA A 126 12.49 -3.98 -16.72
CA ALA A 126 11.45 -3.47 -15.82
C ALA A 126 10.87 -2.13 -16.29
N THR A 127 11.61 -1.36 -17.08
CA THR A 127 11.23 0.00 -17.53
C THR A 127 11.06 0.10 -19.04
N MET A 128 11.70 -0.77 -19.81
CA MET A 128 11.65 -0.80 -21.27
C MET A 128 11.21 -2.16 -21.79
N ARG A 129 10.24 -2.18 -22.71
CA ARG A 129 9.83 -3.38 -23.42
C ARG A 129 10.22 -3.27 -24.88
N LEU A 130 11.03 -4.22 -25.37
CA LEU A 130 11.37 -4.32 -26.78
C LEU A 130 10.17 -4.84 -27.58
N VAL A 131 9.85 -4.17 -28.68
CA VAL A 131 8.75 -4.51 -29.58
C VAL A 131 9.31 -4.67 -30.99
N GLY A 132 9.02 -5.80 -31.65
CA GLY A 132 9.50 -6.12 -33.00
C GLY A 132 10.20 -7.48 -33.06
N ASN A 133 11.02 -7.68 -34.10
CA ASN A 133 11.77 -8.92 -34.28
C ASN A 133 13.06 -8.90 -33.45
N VAL A 134 12.96 -9.27 -32.18
CA VAL A 134 14.08 -9.36 -31.25
C VAL A 134 14.60 -10.80 -31.27
N THR A 135 15.66 -11.06 -32.03
CA THR A 135 16.29 -12.38 -32.11
C THR A 135 17.68 -12.34 -31.49
N GLY A 136 17.90 -13.15 -30.44
CA GLY A 136 19.21 -13.29 -29.82
C GLY A 136 19.52 -12.16 -28.82
N GLU A 137 20.63 -11.46 -29.04
CA GLU A 137 21.16 -10.42 -28.15
C GLU A 137 20.38 -9.10 -28.27
N THR A 138 20.35 -8.32 -27.19
CA THR A 138 19.74 -6.99 -27.17
C THR A 138 20.40 -6.10 -28.22
N PRO A 139 19.65 -5.48 -29.14
CA PRO A 139 20.22 -4.58 -30.13
C PRO A 139 20.86 -3.37 -29.44
N PRO A 140 21.88 -2.72 -30.04
CA PRO A 140 22.58 -1.61 -29.41
C PRO A 140 21.70 -0.36 -29.20
N SER A 141 20.71 -0.15 -30.08
CA SER A 141 19.73 0.93 -30.02
C SER A 141 18.36 0.46 -30.51
N GLY A 142 17.33 1.23 -30.18
CA GLY A 142 15.97 1.04 -30.67
C GLY A 142 15.24 2.37 -30.82
N ARG A 143 14.22 2.41 -31.69
CA ARG A 143 13.37 3.59 -31.82
C ARG A 143 12.32 3.59 -30.71
N LEU A 144 12.26 4.65 -29.91
CA LEU A 144 11.22 4.83 -28.90
C LEU A 144 9.87 4.92 -29.59
N THR A 145 8.95 4.02 -29.29
CA THR A 145 7.59 4.06 -29.86
C THR A 145 6.59 4.69 -28.92
N HIS A 146 6.86 4.63 -27.62
CA HIS A 146 6.09 5.22 -26.54
C HIS A 146 7.00 5.35 -25.31
N HIS A 147 7.19 6.56 -24.79
CA HIS A 147 8.01 6.90 -23.61
C HIS A 147 7.61 6.20 -22.31
N GLY A 148 6.40 5.63 -22.25
CA GLY A 148 5.88 4.94 -21.06
C GLY A 148 5.42 5.93 -19.99
N TRP A 149 4.74 5.44 -18.97
CA TRP A 149 4.25 6.29 -17.88
C TRP A 149 4.68 5.71 -16.53
N ALA A 150 5.34 6.54 -15.72
CA ALA A 150 5.66 6.27 -14.33
C ALA A 150 4.84 7.18 -13.42
N ALA A 151 4.45 6.66 -12.26
CA ALA A 151 3.97 7.50 -11.18
C ALA A 151 5.17 8.05 -10.41
N SER A 152 5.42 9.36 -10.46
CA SER A 152 6.48 10.00 -9.65
C SER A 152 6.11 10.07 -8.17
N LYS A 153 4.84 9.81 -7.85
CA LYS A 153 4.26 9.91 -6.51
C LYS A 153 3.11 8.92 -6.38
N VAL A 154 2.76 8.51 -5.16
CA VAL A 154 1.53 7.74 -4.89
C VAL A 154 0.90 8.25 -3.60
N GLU A 155 -0.07 9.15 -3.72
CA GLU A 155 -0.89 9.67 -2.63
C GLU A 155 -2.35 9.31 -2.86
N ILE A 156 -2.74 8.15 -2.33
CA ILE A 156 -4.12 7.70 -2.33
C ILE A 156 -4.78 8.08 -1.00
N PRO A 157 -5.95 8.78 -1.00
CA PRO A 157 -6.68 9.05 0.22
C PRO A 157 -7.01 7.78 1.00
N LYS A 158 -6.88 7.83 2.33
CA LYS A 158 -7.31 6.70 3.16
C LYS A 158 -8.84 6.66 3.20
N TRP A 159 -9.41 5.51 2.90
CA TRP A 159 -10.84 5.31 2.98
C TRP A 159 -11.28 5.05 4.43
N SER A 160 -12.38 5.68 4.85
CA SER A 160 -12.88 5.69 6.23
C SER A 160 -14.34 5.22 6.36
N GLY A 161 -14.87 4.53 5.36
CA GLY A 161 -16.27 4.06 5.35
C GLY A 161 -16.46 2.70 6.04
N ASP A 162 -17.70 2.22 6.01
CA ASP A 162 -18.09 0.91 6.55
C ASP A 162 -17.68 -0.23 5.62
N GLU A 163 -17.25 -1.37 6.19
CA GLU A 163 -16.79 -2.54 5.43
C GLU A 163 -17.77 -3.00 4.34
N ALA A 164 -19.07 -2.89 4.59
CA ALA A 164 -20.11 -3.20 3.61
C ALA A 164 -20.02 -2.32 2.33
N ALA A 165 -19.56 -1.08 2.47
CA ALA A 165 -19.37 -0.13 1.37
C ALA A 165 -17.96 -0.18 0.75
N ALA A 166 -17.05 -1.04 1.25
CA ALA A 166 -15.66 -1.08 0.80
C ALA A 166 -15.51 -1.34 -0.70
N LYS A 167 -16.47 -2.04 -1.32
CA LYS A 167 -16.47 -2.37 -2.75
C LYS A 167 -17.28 -1.38 -3.62
N ILE A 168 -17.94 -0.41 -3.01
CA ILE A 168 -18.80 0.55 -3.74
C ILE A 168 -17.93 1.65 -4.34
N ILE A 169 -17.95 1.82 -5.67
CA ILE A 169 -17.19 2.87 -6.37
C ILE A 169 -17.93 4.20 -6.30
N ALA A 170 -19.20 4.21 -6.69
CA ALA A 170 -20.12 5.34 -6.56
C ALA A 170 -21.47 4.82 -6.04
N PRO A 171 -22.12 5.53 -5.10
CA PRO A 171 -23.44 5.17 -4.62
C PRO A 171 -24.51 5.37 -5.71
N ALA A 172 -25.61 4.64 -5.61
CA ALA A 172 -26.79 4.93 -6.44
C ALA A 172 -27.50 6.19 -5.92
N GLU A 173 -27.89 7.07 -6.83
CA GLU A 173 -28.68 8.27 -6.52
C GLU A 173 -30.17 7.97 -6.70
N VAL A 174 -30.99 8.31 -5.70
CA VAL A 174 -32.44 8.05 -5.68
C VAL A 174 -33.15 9.36 -5.34
N GLU A 175 -34.01 9.83 -6.26
CA GLU A 175 -34.87 11.01 -6.06
C GLU A 175 -36.13 10.62 -5.24
N VAL A 176 -36.60 11.55 -4.38
CA VAL A 176 -37.80 11.39 -3.53
C VAL A 176 -38.78 12.56 -3.69
#